data_AF-A0A812LPG4-F1
#
_entry.id   AF-A0A812LPG4-F1
#
_cell.length_a   1.000
_cell.length_b   1.000
_cell.length_c   1.000
_cell.angle_alpha   90.00
_cell.angle_beta   90.00
_cell.angle_gamma   90.00
#
_symmetry.space_group_name_H-M   'P 1'
#
loop_
_entity.id
_entity.type
_entity.pdbx_description
1 polymer ?
#
loop_
_entity_poly.entity_id
_entity_poly.type
_entity_poly.pdbx_seq_one_letter_code
_entity_poly.pdbx_strand_id
1 'polypeptide(L)'
;MHKTVLYLFHHGQVGKDALDADLELMEKLLSESSTDAKDGRFRFSFDLPDTATLAQAAVDEEHPEPGERNTTQMCVPRPGERIMVLKEPWLLLILNKLKTMEIRRAAAEPGKTWLACEGRVYGAAKISSCVQITHEEFEATRAQHQHLGNMPPYTKIYALKLQDIIRLDAPVPYYRLPATAPWMVFRAGPGEKRIRGSKRKRALPEEDAALQIQDTLLDGTTSGTRMASPARKDDE
;
A
#
# COMPACT_ATOMS: atom_id res chain seq x y z
N MET A 1 -8.44 -5.80 35.38
CA MET A 1 -7.43 -6.84 35.07
C MET A 1 -6.72 -6.43 33.78
N HIS A 2 -5.61 -5.69 33.88
CA HIS A 2 -4.82 -5.26 32.72
C HIS A 2 -3.85 -6.38 32.36
N LYS A 3 -3.97 -6.94 31.16
CA LYS A 3 -2.97 -7.87 30.61
C LYS A 3 -1.92 -7.06 29.87
N THR A 4 -0.77 -6.89 30.50
CA THR A 4 0.47 -6.45 29.86
C THR A 4 0.94 -7.56 28.90
N VAL A 5 0.88 -7.32 27.60
CA VAL A 5 1.44 -8.22 26.59
C VAL A 5 2.91 -7.81 26.38
N LEU A 6 3.82 -8.60 26.97
CA LEU A 6 5.26 -8.51 26.73
C LEU A 6 5.58 -9.03 25.32
N TYR A 7 5.84 -8.12 24.39
CA TYR A 7 6.37 -8.46 23.08
C TYR A 7 7.91 -8.56 23.14
N LEU A 8 8.44 -9.78 23.26
CA LEU A 8 9.86 -10.06 23.02
C LEU A 8 10.14 -10.07 21.50
N PHE A 9 10.55 -8.92 20.97
CA PHE A 9 11.15 -8.80 19.64
C PHE A 9 12.63 -9.19 19.68
N HIS A 10 12.95 -10.38 19.15
CA HIS A 10 14.31 -10.73 18.72
C HIS A 10 14.46 -10.40 17.23
N HIS A 11 14.97 -9.22 16.92
CA HIS A 11 15.52 -8.88 15.61
C HIS A 11 16.94 -8.37 15.78
N GLY A 12 17.84 -8.91 14.95
CA GLY A 12 19.23 -8.48 14.86
C GLY A 12 19.36 -6.98 14.60
N GLN A 13 20.42 -6.40 15.18
CA GLN A 13 20.74 -4.98 15.19
C GLN A 13 20.79 -4.37 13.78
N VAL A 14 19.69 -3.75 13.38
CA VAL A 14 19.67 -2.64 12.41
C VAL A 14 18.73 -1.59 13.00
N GLY A 15 19.31 -0.53 13.56
CA GLY A 15 18.69 0.70 14.10
C GLY A 15 17.23 0.62 14.58
N LYS A 16 17.03 0.29 15.86
CA LYS A 16 15.72 0.38 16.54
C LYS A 16 15.23 1.81 16.73
N ASP A 17 16.15 2.78 16.78
CA ASP A 17 15.85 4.11 17.35
C ASP A 17 14.93 4.98 16.47
N ALA A 18 14.84 4.71 15.16
CA ALA A 18 14.02 5.52 14.25
C ALA A 18 12.55 5.08 14.19
N LEU A 19 12.21 3.85 14.60
CA LEU A 19 10.85 3.30 14.48
C LEU A 19 10.03 3.42 15.76
N ASP A 20 10.68 3.60 16.92
CA ASP A 20 10.01 3.74 18.21
C ASP A 20 9.54 5.19 18.46
N ALA A 21 10.27 6.20 17.98
CA ALA A 21 9.91 7.62 18.13
C ALA A 21 8.58 7.99 17.43
N ASP A 22 8.29 7.39 16.27
CA ASP A 22 7.04 7.60 15.56
C ASP A 22 5.83 6.95 16.27
N LEU A 23 6.07 5.87 17.03
CA LEU A 23 5.00 5.20 17.78
C LEU A 23 4.63 5.99 19.04
N GLU A 24 5.63 6.52 19.78
CA GLU A 24 5.40 7.37 20.95
C GLU A 24 4.68 8.67 20.60
N LEU A 25 5.02 9.31 19.46
CA LEU A 25 4.35 10.53 19.02
C LEU A 25 2.89 10.28 18.61
N MET A 26 2.61 9.11 18.01
CA MET A 26 1.24 8.70 17.66
C MET A 26 0.40 8.31 18.88
N GLU A 27 0.97 7.60 19.87
CA GLU A 27 0.29 7.33 21.13
C GLU A 27 0.01 8.63 21.90
N LYS A 28 0.92 9.61 21.84
CA LYS A 28 0.71 10.93 22.41
C LYS A 28 -0.43 11.69 21.73
N LEU A 29 -0.49 11.71 20.39
CA LEU A 29 -1.59 12.33 19.65
C LEU A 29 -2.95 11.65 19.87
N LEU A 30 -2.96 10.32 19.99
CA LEU A 30 -4.18 9.57 20.32
C LEU A 30 -4.60 9.78 21.78
N SER A 31 -3.65 9.88 22.72
CA SER A 31 -3.91 10.15 24.13
C SER A 31 -4.37 11.59 24.40
N GLU A 32 -3.86 12.58 23.66
CA GLU A 32 -4.25 13.99 23.80
C GLU A 32 -5.67 14.27 23.26
N SER A 33 -6.25 13.34 22.49
CA SER A 33 -7.65 13.43 22.04
C SER A 33 -8.68 12.95 23.08
N SER A 34 -8.25 12.44 24.24
CA SER A 34 -9.11 11.75 25.22
C SER A 34 -9.02 12.30 26.66
N THR A 35 -8.64 13.56 26.85
CA THR A 35 -8.70 14.23 28.16
C THR A 35 -9.36 15.59 28.08
N ASP A 36 -10.67 15.62 27.81
CA ASP A 36 -11.50 16.70 28.34
C ASP A 36 -12.95 16.26 28.51
N ALA A 37 -13.17 15.45 29.55
CA ALA A 37 -14.50 15.15 30.06
C ALA A 37 -14.45 15.25 31.58
N LYS A 38 -14.25 16.47 32.11
CA LYS A 38 -14.55 16.71 33.53
C LYS A 38 -14.97 18.12 33.92
N ASP A 39 -14.85 19.14 33.08
CA ASP A 39 -15.48 20.43 33.37
C ASP A 39 -16.55 20.79 32.35
N GLY A 40 -17.73 21.05 32.90
CA GLY A 40 -18.94 21.28 32.15
C GLY A 40 -18.88 22.51 31.25
N ARG A 41 -19.67 22.41 30.18
CA ARG A 41 -20.23 23.54 29.43
C ARG A 41 -19.30 24.21 28.41
N PHE A 42 -18.82 23.44 27.44
CA PHE A 42 -18.56 23.99 26.11
C PHE A 42 -19.82 23.90 25.25
N ARG A 43 -20.57 25.01 25.19
CA ARG A 43 -21.61 25.22 24.18
C ARG A 43 -20.91 25.62 22.88
N PHE A 44 -20.74 24.68 21.96
CA PHE A 44 -20.53 25.03 20.56
C PHE A 44 -21.87 25.52 20.00
N SER A 45 -22.11 26.82 20.06
CA SER A 45 -23.12 27.50 19.26
C SER A 45 -22.62 27.51 17.82
N PHE A 46 -22.98 26.47 17.07
CA PHE A 46 -22.92 26.52 15.62
C PHE A 46 -24.11 27.39 15.20
N ASP A 47 -23.85 28.63 14.78
CA ASP A 47 -24.86 29.46 14.14
C ASP A 47 -25.29 28.77 12.84
N LEU A 48 -26.38 28.01 12.93
CA LEU A 48 -27.08 27.53 11.74
C LEU A 48 -27.69 28.76 11.05
N PRO A 49 -27.44 28.97 9.74
CA PRO A 49 -28.22 29.93 8.99
C PRO A 49 -29.69 29.53 9.01
N ASP A 50 -30.52 30.52 9.33
CA ASP A 50 -31.96 30.45 9.46
C ASP A 50 -32.57 29.90 8.16
N THR A 51 -33.04 28.65 8.21
CA THR A 51 -33.68 27.96 7.07
C THR A 51 -35.17 28.26 7.09
N ALA A 52 -35.51 29.54 6.93
CA ALA A 52 -36.87 29.97 6.70
C ALA A 52 -36.95 30.71 5.37
N THR A 53 -37.82 30.21 4.50
CA THR A 53 -38.34 30.86 3.28
C THR A 53 -37.62 30.51 1.97
N LEU A 54 -38.01 29.38 1.37
CA LEU A 54 -38.51 29.37 -0.01
C LEU A 54 -39.26 28.06 -0.27
N ALA A 55 -40.57 28.15 -0.06
CA ALA A 55 -41.53 27.16 -0.54
C ALA A 55 -41.79 27.39 -2.04
N GLN A 56 -42.03 26.27 -2.73
CA GLN A 56 -42.81 26.12 -3.96
C GLN A 56 -42.17 26.52 -5.30
N ALA A 57 -41.60 25.50 -5.95
CA ALA A 57 -41.97 25.18 -7.33
C ALA A 57 -42.03 23.66 -7.45
N ALA A 58 -43.26 23.14 -7.59
CA ALA A 58 -43.52 21.76 -7.96
C ALA A 58 -43.04 21.54 -9.40
N VAL A 59 -42.10 20.61 -9.56
CA VAL A 59 -41.71 20.05 -10.85
C VAL A 59 -41.66 18.54 -10.66
N ASP A 60 -42.29 17.84 -11.59
CA ASP A 60 -42.69 16.44 -11.54
C ASP A 60 -41.66 15.47 -10.95
N GLU A 61 -42.18 14.59 -10.09
CA GLU A 61 -41.50 13.41 -9.57
C GLU A 61 -41.21 12.41 -10.71
N GLU A 62 -40.06 12.56 -11.37
CA GLU A 62 -39.39 11.39 -11.94
C GLU A 62 -38.64 10.68 -10.80
N HIS A 63 -39.32 9.66 -10.28
CA HIS A 63 -38.80 8.63 -9.41
C HIS A 63 -37.50 8.06 -10.03
N PRO A 64 -36.29 8.34 -9.50
CA PRO A 64 -35.13 7.61 -9.95
C PRO A 64 -35.32 6.17 -9.47
N GLU A 65 -35.46 5.25 -10.43
CA GLU A 65 -35.33 3.82 -10.26
C GLU A 65 -34.27 3.51 -9.18
N PRO A 66 -34.52 2.59 -8.24
CA PRO A 66 -33.56 2.21 -7.20
C PRO A 66 -32.35 1.57 -7.88
N GLY A 67 -31.42 2.43 -8.31
CA GLY A 67 -30.16 2.08 -8.91
C GLY A 67 -29.50 1.05 -8.01
N GLU A 68 -29.33 -0.13 -8.60
CA GLU A 68 -28.65 -1.30 -8.08
C GLU A 68 -27.78 -0.94 -6.88
N ARG A 69 -28.33 -1.12 -5.68
CA ARG A 69 -27.51 -1.13 -4.46
C ARG A 69 -26.59 -2.30 -4.70
N ASN A 70 -25.40 -1.97 -5.22
CA ASN A 70 -24.33 -2.86 -5.57
C ASN A 70 -24.09 -3.65 -4.30
N THR A 71 -24.78 -4.79 -4.18
CA THR A 71 -24.88 -5.56 -2.96
C THR A 71 -23.44 -5.79 -2.60
N THR A 72 -23.01 -5.19 -1.49
CA THR A 72 -21.67 -5.27 -0.95
C THR A 72 -21.44 -6.75 -0.66
N GLN A 73 -21.14 -7.50 -1.72
CA GLN A 73 -20.91 -8.91 -1.69
C GLN A 73 -19.79 -9.02 -0.70
N MET A 74 -20.08 -9.70 0.41
CA MET A 74 -19.14 -9.91 1.50
C MET A 74 -17.88 -10.51 0.90
N CYS A 75 -16.93 -9.63 0.60
CA CYS A 75 -15.78 -9.98 -0.21
C CYS A 75 -14.81 -10.55 0.81
N VAL A 76 -14.94 -11.86 1.05
CA VAL A 76 -14.02 -12.59 1.91
C VAL A 76 -12.78 -12.93 1.07
N PRO A 77 -11.55 -12.75 1.60
CA PRO A 77 -10.35 -13.18 0.92
C PRO A 77 -10.39 -14.67 0.60
N ARG A 78 -10.01 -15.02 -0.64
CA ARG A 78 -9.88 -16.41 -1.07
C ARG A 78 -8.47 -16.93 -0.77
N PRO A 79 -8.32 -18.22 -0.44
CA PRO A 79 -7.02 -18.85 -0.37
C PRO A 79 -6.15 -18.59 -1.61
N GLY A 80 -4.90 -18.19 -1.38
CA GLY A 80 -3.98 -17.86 -2.48
C GLY A 80 -3.95 -16.38 -2.87
N GLU A 81 -4.90 -15.55 -2.40
CA GLU A 81 -4.90 -14.12 -2.69
C GLU A 81 -3.80 -13.37 -1.91
N ARG A 82 -3.33 -12.27 -2.49
CA ARG A 82 -2.23 -11.46 -1.93
C ARG A 82 -2.71 -10.60 -0.77
N ILE A 83 -1.93 -10.59 0.31
CA ILE A 83 -2.11 -9.74 1.48
C ILE A 83 -0.90 -8.81 1.62
N MET A 84 -1.18 -7.53 1.87
CA MET A 84 -0.23 -6.54 2.35
C MET A 84 -0.38 -6.40 3.87
N VAL A 85 0.71 -6.63 4.59
CA VAL A 85 0.75 -6.53 6.05
C VAL A 85 1.25 -5.15 6.44
N LEU A 86 0.47 -4.47 7.27
CA LEU A 86 0.66 -3.09 7.71
C LEU A 86 0.70 -3.04 9.24
N LYS A 87 1.32 -1.98 9.79
CA LYS A 87 1.08 -1.61 11.19
C LYS A 87 -0.31 -0.98 11.32
N GLU A 88 -0.92 -1.13 12.49
CA GLU A 88 -2.29 -0.68 12.74
C GLU A 88 -2.54 0.80 12.42
N PRO A 89 -1.68 1.77 12.82
CA PRO A 89 -1.93 3.18 12.52
C PRO A 89 -2.02 3.45 11.01
N TRP A 90 -1.10 2.88 10.24
CA TRP A 90 -1.07 3.02 8.78
C TRP A 90 -2.27 2.36 8.11
N LEU A 91 -2.68 1.21 8.63
CA LEU A 91 -3.88 0.51 8.14
C LEU A 91 -5.13 1.38 8.33
N LEU A 92 -5.31 1.99 9.50
CA LEU A 92 -6.46 2.85 9.78
C LEU A 92 -6.51 4.07 8.86
N LEU A 93 -5.36 4.72 8.61
CA LEU A 93 -5.29 5.84 7.67
C LEU A 93 -5.69 5.43 6.25
N ILE A 94 -5.28 4.24 5.80
CA ILE A 94 -5.69 3.71 4.50
C ILE A 94 -7.19 3.40 4.49
N LEU A 95 -7.71 2.69 5.48
CA LEU A 95 -9.13 2.30 5.54
C LEU A 95 -10.07 3.51 5.63
N ASN A 96 -9.64 4.60 6.26
CA ASN A 96 -10.36 5.87 6.32
C ASN A 96 -10.13 6.77 5.09
N LYS A 97 -9.39 6.27 4.07
CA LYS A 97 -9.06 6.98 2.82
C LYS A 97 -8.25 8.27 3.02
N LEU A 98 -7.60 8.42 4.17
CA LEU A 98 -6.71 9.55 4.47
C LEU A 98 -5.32 9.34 3.84
N LYS A 99 -4.88 8.08 3.77
CA LYS A 99 -3.63 7.67 3.14
C LYS A 99 -3.93 6.92 1.84
N THR A 100 -3.53 7.51 0.72
CA THR A 100 -3.78 6.98 -0.63
C THR A 100 -2.52 6.42 -1.28
N MET A 101 -1.37 6.52 -0.61
CA MET A 101 -0.09 6.05 -1.10
C MET A 101 0.67 5.31 0.00
N GLU A 102 1.19 4.13 -0.33
CA GLU A 102 2.01 3.32 0.57
C GLU A 102 3.47 3.28 0.12
N ILE A 103 4.39 3.46 1.07
CA ILE A 103 5.83 3.53 0.79
C ILE A 103 6.48 2.20 1.19
N ARG A 104 7.23 1.58 0.27
CA ARG A 104 7.91 0.30 0.51
C ARG A 104 9.31 0.26 -0.08
N ARG A 105 10.18 -0.56 0.49
CA ARG A 105 11.53 -0.83 -0.02
C ARG A 105 11.54 -1.62 -1.34
N ALA A 106 10.51 -2.41 -1.60
CA ALA A 106 10.42 -3.28 -2.76
C ALA A 106 9.20 -2.94 -3.62
N ALA A 107 9.36 -3.07 -4.93
CA ALA A 107 8.27 -2.93 -5.88
C ALA A 107 7.20 -4.01 -5.66
N ALA A 108 5.97 -3.72 -6.07
CA ALA A 108 4.86 -4.65 -6.03
C ALA A 108 4.06 -4.59 -7.35
N GLU A 109 3.54 -5.73 -7.76
CA GLU A 109 2.69 -5.80 -8.96
C GLU A 109 1.37 -5.05 -8.72
N PRO A 110 0.91 -4.24 -9.68
CA PRO A 110 -0.44 -3.66 -9.65
C PRO A 110 -1.52 -4.73 -9.52
N GLY A 111 -2.66 -4.36 -8.95
CA GLY A 111 -3.82 -5.24 -8.79
C GLY A 111 -4.41 -5.26 -7.39
N LYS A 112 -5.47 -6.05 -7.21
CA LYS A 112 -6.17 -6.21 -5.93
C LYS A 112 -5.23 -6.77 -4.86
N THR A 113 -5.32 -6.24 -3.65
CA THR A 113 -4.60 -6.72 -2.48
C THR A 113 -5.46 -6.59 -1.24
N TRP A 114 -5.36 -7.56 -0.34
CA TRP A 114 -5.95 -7.48 0.99
C TRP A 114 -5.05 -6.71 1.93
N LEU A 115 -5.64 -6.00 2.88
CA LEU A 115 -4.94 -5.21 3.91
C LEU A 115 -5.09 -5.92 5.25
N ALA A 116 -3.97 -6.24 5.87
CA ALA A 116 -3.94 -7.02 7.11
C ALA A 116 -3.07 -6.41 8.19
N CYS A 117 -3.44 -6.70 9.42
CA CYS A 117 -2.67 -6.40 10.63
C CYS A 117 -2.88 -7.55 11.62
N GLU A 118 -1.83 -7.91 12.37
CA GLU A 118 -1.90 -8.88 13.49
C GLU A 118 -2.67 -10.19 13.23
N GLY A 119 -2.53 -10.79 12.03
CA GLY A 119 -3.22 -12.06 11.73
C GLY A 119 -4.70 -11.91 11.35
N ARG A 120 -5.17 -10.69 11.09
CA ARG A 120 -6.52 -10.40 10.58
C ARG A 120 -6.49 -9.52 9.34
N VAL A 121 -7.44 -9.73 8.44
CA VAL A 121 -7.68 -8.90 7.24
C VAL A 121 -8.82 -7.95 7.54
N TYR A 122 -8.63 -6.66 7.28
CA TYR A 122 -9.60 -5.60 7.62
C TYR A 122 -10.25 -4.96 6.41
N GLY A 123 -9.68 -5.16 5.22
CA GLY A 123 -10.12 -4.49 4.01
C GLY A 123 -9.35 -4.94 2.78
N ALA A 124 -9.71 -4.37 1.64
CA ALA A 124 -9.01 -4.53 0.38
C ALA A 124 -8.71 -3.15 -0.23
N ALA A 125 -7.69 -3.11 -1.06
CA ALA A 125 -7.40 -1.99 -1.94
C ALA A 125 -6.89 -2.50 -3.28
N LYS A 126 -6.92 -1.66 -4.30
CA LYS A 126 -6.28 -1.88 -5.60
C LYS A 126 -5.00 -1.06 -5.66
N ILE A 127 -3.87 -1.71 -5.94
CA ILE A 127 -2.63 -1.02 -6.27
C ILE A 127 -2.74 -0.64 -7.74
N SER A 128 -2.91 0.66 -8.03
CA SER A 128 -3.07 1.14 -9.40
C SER A 128 -1.73 1.32 -10.12
N SER A 129 -0.71 1.77 -9.39
CA SER A 129 0.64 1.99 -9.90
C SER A 129 1.68 1.72 -8.80
N CYS A 130 2.88 1.32 -9.22
CA CYS A 130 4.05 1.20 -8.37
C CYS A 130 5.23 1.87 -9.08
N VAL A 131 5.73 2.96 -8.51
CA VAL A 131 6.81 3.76 -9.09
C VAL A 131 7.93 3.91 -8.08
N GLN A 132 9.17 3.84 -8.56
CA GLN A 132 10.32 4.21 -7.73
C GLN A 132 10.31 5.72 -7.56
N ILE A 133 10.56 6.20 -6.34
CA ILE A 133 10.58 7.62 -6.03
C ILE A 133 11.93 8.05 -5.46
N THR A 134 12.31 9.28 -5.76
CA THR A 134 13.45 10.00 -5.19
C THR A 134 13.08 10.64 -3.84
N HIS A 135 14.06 11.24 -3.17
CA HIS A 135 13.82 11.98 -1.92
C HIS A 135 12.94 13.22 -2.13
N GLU A 136 13.13 13.93 -3.23
CA GLU A 136 12.32 15.11 -3.56
C GLU A 136 10.86 14.73 -3.82
N GLU A 137 10.64 13.63 -4.54
CA GLU A 137 9.29 13.09 -4.81
C GLU A 137 8.63 12.54 -3.54
N PHE A 138 9.40 11.96 -2.63
CA PHE A 138 8.90 11.55 -1.31
C PHE A 138 8.34 12.75 -0.56
N GLU A 139 9.11 13.83 -0.43
CA GLU A 139 8.66 15.05 0.24
C GLU A 139 7.45 15.70 -0.46
N ALA A 140 7.46 15.75 -1.79
CA ALA A 140 6.34 16.28 -2.58
C ALA A 140 5.05 15.46 -2.42
N THR A 141 5.15 14.17 -2.12
CA THR A 141 3.99 13.26 -1.94
C THR A 141 3.62 13.02 -0.48
N ARG A 142 4.20 13.78 0.47
CA ARG A 142 3.99 13.60 1.91
C ARG A 142 2.53 13.66 2.35
N ALA A 143 1.73 14.52 1.72
CA ALA A 143 0.29 14.59 1.99
C ALA A 143 -0.47 13.29 1.64
N GLN A 144 0.01 12.52 0.65
CA GLN A 144 -0.65 11.30 0.18
C GLN A 144 -0.26 10.07 0.99
N HIS A 145 1.02 9.99 1.40
CA HIS A 145 1.51 8.85 2.16
C HIS A 145 1.53 9.07 3.67
N GLN A 146 1.34 10.30 4.15
CA GLN A 146 1.24 10.66 5.58
C GLN A 146 2.34 10.03 6.46
N HIS A 147 3.54 9.86 5.92
CA HIS A 147 4.66 9.31 6.70
C HIS A 147 5.15 10.43 7.63
N LEU A 148 5.09 10.17 8.93
CA LEU A 148 5.62 11.06 9.95
C LEU A 148 7.15 10.86 10.00
N GLY A 149 7.92 11.93 10.12
CA GLY A 149 9.38 11.84 10.14
C GLY A 149 10.05 11.72 8.76
N ASN A 150 11.35 11.49 8.80
CA ASN A 150 12.24 11.54 7.64
C ASN A 150 12.02 10.35 6.69
N MET A 151 12.47 10.53 5.44
CA MET A 151 12.51 9.43 4.47
C MET A 151 13.28 8.23 5.05
N PRO A 152 12.73 7.00 4.94
CA PRO A 152 13.43 5.81 5.39
C PRO A 152 14.81 5.68 4.73
N PRO A 153 15.85 5.17 5.42
CA PRO A 153 17.21 5.07 4.91
C PRO A 153 17.38 3.87 3.95
N TYR A 154 16.52 3.77 2.93
CA TYR A 154 16.57 2.73 1.92
C TYR A 154 17.16 3.27 0.62
N THR A 155 18.03 2.49 0.00
CA THR A 155 18.63 2.82 -1.32
C THR A 155 17.57 2.98 -2.41
N LYS A 156 16.48 2.22 -2.32
CA LYS A 156 15.37 2.24 -3.28
C LYS A 156 14.06 2.25 -2.52
N ILE A 157 13.21 3.19 -2.89
CA ILE A 157 11.88 3.37 -2.31
C ILE A 157 10.86 3.39 -3.44
N TYR A 158 9.75 2.69 -3.22
CA TYR A 158 8.66 2.58 -4.15
C TYR A 158 7.39 3.14 -3.51
N ALA A 159 6.71 4.01 -4.25
CA ALA A 159 5.38 4.51 -3.94
C ALA A 159 4.33 3.63 -4.63
N LEU A 160 3.44 3.07 -3.83
CA LEU A 160 2.32 2.23 -4.26
C LEU A 160 1.05 3.05 -4.14
N LYS A 161 0.46 3.44 -5.26
CA LYS A 161 -0.79 4.20 -5.27
C LYS A 161 -1.97 3.26 -5.00
N LEU A 162 -2.77 3.60 -4.00
CA LEU A 162 -3.91 2.82 -3.55
C LEU A 162 -5.21 3.45 -4.04
N GLN A 163 -6.09 2.63 -4.58
CA GLN A 163 -7.41 2.98 -5.08
C GLN A 163 -8.44 1.94 -4.62
N ASP A 164 -9.72 2.22 -4.84
CA ASP A 164 -10.83 1.28 -4.60
C ASP A 164 -10.78 0.64 -3.20
N ILE A 165 -10.58 1.48 -2.18
CA ILE A 165 -10.43 1.03 -0.79
C ILE A 165 -11.80 0.59 -0.26
N ILE A 166 -11.86 -0.69 0.13
CA ILE A 166 -13.05 -1.34 0.69
C ILE A 166 -12.71 -1.79 2.12
N ARG A 167 -13.52 -1.36 3.08
CA ARG A 167 -13.46 -1.82 4.47
C ARG A 167 -14.39 -3.03 4.65
N LEU A 168 -13.94 -4.04 5.39
CA LEU A 168 -14.78 -5.17 5.78
C LEU A 168 -15.57 -4.80 7.05
N ASP A 169 -16.82 -5.28 7.12
CA ASP A 169 -17.66 -5.10 8.31
C ASP A 169 -17.06 -5.81 9.53
N ALA A 170 -16.46 -6.99 9.32
CA ALA A 170 -15.79 -7.78 10.34
C ALA A 170 -14.39 -8.22 9.87
N PRO A 171 -13.35 -8.12 10.72
CA PRO A 171 -12.02 -8.59 10.36
C PRO A 171 -11.97 -10.11 10.18
N VAL A 172 -11.36 -10.58 9.09
CA VAL A 172 -11.24 -12.01 8.77
C VAL A 172 -9.91 -12.56 9.26
N PRO A 173 -9.89 -13.56 10.15
CA PRO A 173 -8.64 -14.17 10.61
C PRO A 173 -7.93 -14.90 9.47
N TYR A 174 -6.59 -14.87 9.47
CA TYR A 174 -5.79 -15.66 8.55
C TYR A 174 -4.60 -16.30 9.26
N TYR A 175 -4.12 -17.41 8.70
CA TYR A 175 -2.97 -18.12 9.22
C TYR A 175 -1.68 -17.38 8.87
N ARG A 176 -1.03 -16.79 9.88
CA ARG A 176 0.24 -16.09 9.77
C ARG A 176 1.41 -17.06 9.94
N LEU A 177 2.31 -17.07 8.97
CA LEU A 177 3.58 -17.79 9.09
C LEU A 177 4.51 -17.07 10.09
N PRO A 178 5.43 -17.79 10.78
CA PRO A 178 6.33 -17.20 11.77
C PRO A 178 7.22 -16.08 11.22
N ALA A 179 7.56 -16.15 9.92
CA ALA A 179 8.31 -15.09 9.26
C ALA A 179 7.39 -13.90 8.92
N THR A 180 7.71 -12.74 9.50
CA THR A 180 6.96 -11.50 9.23
C THR A 180 7.45 -10.90 7.91
N ALA A 181 6.81 -11.29 6.81
CA ALA A 181 6.98 -10.62 5.53
C ALA A 181 5.92 -9.52 5.35
N PRO A 182 6.27 -8.38 4.72
CA PRO A 182 5.31 -7.33 4.38
C PRO A 182 4.25 -7.80 3.36
N TRP A 183 4.61 -8.82 2.57
CA TRP A 183 3.74 -9.44 1.58
C TRP A 183 3.50 -10.90 1.96
N MET A 184 2.23 -11.28 2.05
CA MET A 184 1.80 -12.63 2.38
C MET A 184 0.72 -13.12 1.44
N VAL A 185 0.41 -14.40 1.55
CA VAL A 185 -0.69 -15.06 0.84
C VAL A 185 -1.73 -15.45 1.86
N PHE A 186 -3.00 -15.15 1.58
CA PHE A 186 -4.11 -15.53 2.45
C PHE A 186 -4.21 -17.04 2.56
N ARG A 187 -4.35 -17.49 3.81
CA ARG A 187 -4.50 -18.88 4.22
C ARG A 187 -5.55 -18.93 5.33
N ALA A 188 -6.56 -19.77 5.18
CA ALA A 188 -7.56 -20.01 6.19
C ALA A 188 -7.01 -20.86 7.36
N GLY A 189 -5.99 -21.69 7.11
CA GLY A 189 -5.42 -22.56 8.14
C GLY A 189 -4.02 -23.11 7.83
N PRO A 190 -3.41 -23.82 8.79
CA PRO A 190 -2.04 -24.34 8.68
C PRO A 190 -1.89 -25.44 7.61
N GLY A 191 -2.94 -26.23 7.38
CA GLY A 191 -2.94 -27.33 6.40
C GLY A 191 -3.08 -26.89 4.94
N GLU A 192 -3.27 -25.59 4.69
CA GLU A 192 -3.52 -25.09 3.36
C GLU A 192 -2.25 -25.11 2.51
N LYS A 193 -2.21 -26.06 1.56
CA LYS A 193 -1.10 -26.20 0.64
C LYS A 193 -0.99 -24.92 -0.18
N ARG A 194 0.23 -24.37 -0.27
CA ARG A 194 0.50 -23.29 -1.23
C ARG A 194 0.11 -23.85 -2.59
N ILE A 195 -0.88 -23.23 -3.25
CA ILE A 195 -1.09 -23.42 -4.67
C ILE A 195 0.21 -22.90 -5.29
N ARG A 196 1.18 -23.80 -5.50
CA ARG A 196 2.38 -23.49 -6.27
C ARG A 196 1.78 -23.10 -7.60
N GLY A 197 1.81 -21.80 -7.89
CA GLY A 197 1.26 -21.28 -9.14
C GLY A 197 1.73 -22.23 -10.21
N SER A 198 0.77 -22.96 -10.80
CA SER A 198 1.06 -23.86 -11.92
C SER A 198 1.94 -23.02 -12.80
N LYS A 199 3.20 -23.43 -13.01
CA LYS A 199 4.18 -22.64 -13.76
C LYS A 199 3.40 -22.20 -14.99
N ARG A 200 2.96 -20.94 -15.02
CA ARG A 200 2.46 -20.37 -16.25
C ARG A 200 3.73 -20.45 -17.06
N LYS A 201 3.84 -21.49 -17.91
CA LYS A 201 4.80 -21.50 -18.99
C LYS A 201 4.61 -20.10 -19.53
N ARG A 202 5.61 -19.24 -19.32
CA ARG A 202 5.65 -17.96 -20.01
C ARG A 202 5.60 -18.42 -21.45
N ALA A 203 4.41 -18.39 -22.04
CA ALA A 203 4.28 -18.45 -23.47
C ALA A 203 5.04 -17.20 -23.86
N LEU A 204 6.31 -17.40 -24.22
CA LEU A 204 7.04 -16.39 -24.97
C LEU A 204 6.09 -16.03 -26.10
N PRO A 205 5.76 -14.74 -26.29
CA PRO A 205 5.06 -14.33 -27.50
C PRO A 205 5.85 -14.94 -28.67
N GLU A 206 5.19 -15.74 -29.51
CA GLU A 206 5.72 -16.17 -30.82
C GLU A 206 5.79 -14.96 -31.76
N GLU A 207 6.46 -13.89 -31.33
CA GLU A 207 6.93 -12.85 -32.23
C GLU A 207 8.38 -13.23 -32.56
N ASP A 208 8.56 -14.17 -33.50
CA ASP A 208 9.78 -14.33 -34.34
C ASP A 208 9.76 -15.66 -35.15
N ALA A 209 8.67 -15.95 -35.87
CA ALA A 209 8.64 -17.05 -36.86
C ALA A 209 8.32 -16.58 -38.29
N ALA A 210 8.31 -15.28 -38.57
CA ALA A 210 7.93 -14.75 -39.89
C ALA A 210 8.80 -13.60 -40.42
N LEU A 211 10.09 -13.55 -40.07
CA LEU A 211 11.07 -12.74 -40.81
C LEU A 211 12.29 -13.59 -41.16
N GLN A 212 12.07 -14.54 -42.06
CA GLN A 212 13.16 -15.17 -42.80
C GLN A 212 12.82 -15.13 -44.29
N ILE A 213 13.80 -14.66 -45.07
CA ILE A 213 13.81 -14.39 -46.52
C ILE A 213 13.31 -12.96 -46.82
N GLN A 214 14.15 -11.94 -47.07
CA GLN A 214 15.16 -11.93 -48.13
C GLN A 214 16.47 -11.22 -47.76
N ASP A 215 17.52 -11.98 -48.06
CA ASP A 215 18.90 -11.62 -48.33
C ASP A 215 18.98 -10.65 -49.53
N THR A 216 19.78 -9.59 -49.44
CA THR A 216 20.95 -9.32 -50.33
C THR A 216 21.33 -7.83 -50.42
N LEU A 217 22.64 -7.60 -50.21
CA LEU A 217 23.49 -6.58 -50.84
C LEU A 217 23.34 -5.10 -50.44
N LEU A 218 24.29 -4.56 -49.66
CA LEU A 218 25.48 -3.89 -50.22
C LEU A 218 26.42 -3.38 -49.11
N ASP A 219 27.70 -3.48 -49.43
CA ASP A 219 28.90 -3.14 -48.65
C ASP A 219 28.92 -1.71 -48.09
N GLY A 220 29.64 -1.55 -46.97
CA GLY A 220 29.84 -0.24 -46.36
C GLY A 220 30.85 -0.21 -45.22
N THR A 221 32.07 -0.64 -45.49
CA THR A 221 33.32 -0.33 -44.79
C THR A 221 33.31 1.01 -44.02
N THR A 222 33.56 0.98 -42.70
CA THR A 222 34.49 1.93 -42.07
C THR A 222 35.05 1.38 -40.75
N SER A 223 36.34 1.06 -40.82
CA SER A 223 37.27 0.89 -39.71
C SER A 223 37.29 2.10 -38.78
N GLY A 224 37.37 1.88 -37.47
CA GLY A 224 37.39 2.98 -36.49
C GLY A 224 37.97 2.61 -35.12
N THR A 225 39.28 2.37 -35.11
CA THR A 225 40.25 2.76 -34.07
C THR A 225 39.96 2.39 -32.61
N ARG A 226 40.66 1.35 -32.16
CA ARG A 226 40.84 0.93 -30.77
C ARG A 226 41.93 1.80 -30.13
N MET A 227 41.57 2.79 -29.31
CA MET A 227 42.52 3.51 -28.46
C MET A 227 42.79 2.71 -27.19
N ALA A 228 43.99 2.14 -27.12
CA ALA A 228 44.58 1.61 -25.91
C ALA A 228 44.83 2.75 -24.91
N SER A 229 44.49 2.53 -23.65
CA SER A 229 44.84 3.44 -22.55
C SER A 229 45.83 2.77 -21.58
N PRO A 230 46.82 3.52 -21.07
CA PRO A 230 48.08 2.96 -20.60
C PRO A 230 48.11 2.60 -19.11
N ALA A 231 49.11 1.77 -18.81
CA ALA A 231 49.53 1.31 -17.49
C ALA A 231 49.74 2.44 -16.48
N ARG A 232 49.26 2.24 -15.25
CA ARG A 232 49.69 3.00 -14.07
C ARG A 232 50.92 2.34 -13.48
N LYS A 233 51.93 3.18 -13.21
CA LYS A 233 53.16 2.86 -12.52
C LYS A 233 52.90 2.71 -11.03
N ASP A 234 53.57 1.73 -10.45
CA ASP A 234 53.90 1.63 -9.04
C ASP A 234 54.85 2.77 -8.66
N ASP A 235 54.63 3.39 -7.50
CA ASP A 235 55.64 4.15 -6.77
C ASP A 235 55.50 3.81 -5.27
N GLU A 236 56.68 3.59 -4.67
CA GLU A 236 57.08 3.27 -3.27
C GLU A 236 56.13 3.54 -2.10
#